data_AF-A0A7J7PNY2-F1
#
_entry.id   AF-A0A7J7PNY2-F1
#
_cell.length_a   1.000
_cell.length_b   1.000
_cell.length_c   1.000
_cell.angle_alpha   90.00
_cell.angle_beta   90.00
_cell.angle_gamma   90.00
#
_symmetry.space_group_name_H-M   'P 1'
#
loop_
_entity.id
_entity.type
_entity.pdbx_description
1 polymer ?
#
loop_
_entity_poly.entity_id
_entity_poly.type
_entity_poly.pdbx_seq_one_letter_code
_entity_poly.pdbx_strand_id
1 'polypeptide(L)'
;MTSAALEATLFGGHDYTVEAMFSGCSLGRASFDRQHVKVLPYAVPGACSSVTNPDLSCDYEQWAQMADQWLAANDPSMLSDAKHLVYVLPRGMRTCSWGGMGWVGCSSHQGMRCRAWVVGEVADKPMVYVHELAHNLGLNHANMPQLEYGDSSDAMGLCCDVRCFNAPHLDQLGWANASAELDTATLPRNQWVTLRLPAAAAGAAIVGPYLKVSSPAELVFAQLRVKHGHDNGIPGTGVYMYNTDARISFAPTTMYGRLESTKQVFLTGSGVQIKLANDISPLDTSATLMACMGMCT
;
A
#
# COMPACT_ATOMS: atom_id res chain seq x y z
N MET A 1 -5.40 24.10 -5.31
CA MET A 1 -6.19 23.55 -4.19
C MET A 1 -5.98 24.45 -2.98
N THR A 2 -6.98 24.69 -2.13
CA THR A 2 -6.79 25.45 -0.90
C THR A 2 -6.27 24.54 0.21
N SER A 3 -5.59 25.08 1.23
CA SER A 3 -5.15 24.29 2.38
C SER A 3 -6.32 23.59 3.09
N ALA A 4 -7.48 24.24 3.17
CA ALA A 4 -8.69 23.63 3.75
C ALA A 4 -9.20 22.42 2.93
N ALA A 5 -9.13 22.47 1.60
CA ALA A 5 -9.51 21.34 0.75
C ALA A 5 -8.50 20.18 0.86
N LEU A 6 -7.21 20.49 1.01
CA LEU A 6 -6.18 19.48 1.28
C LEU A 6 -6.39 18.83 2.65
N GLU A 7 -6.58 19.64 3.70
CA GLU A 7 -6.91 19.18 5.05
C GLU A 7 -8.14 18.26 5.08
N ALA A 8 -9.17 18.56 4.27
CA ALA A 8 -10.33 17.68 4.15
C ALA A 8 -9.99 16.32 3.51
N THR A 9 -9.07 16.28 2.55
CA THR A 9 -8.58 15.03 1.93
C THR A 9 -7.78 14.20 2.93
N LEU A 10 -6.97 14.88 3.75
CA LEU A 10 -6.10 14.25 4.74
C LEU A 10 -6.87 13.74 5.97
N PHE A 11 -7.88 14.49 6.43
CA PHE A 11 -8.48 14.32 7.77
C PHE A 11 -9.99 14.66 7.87
N GLY A 12 -10.71 14.71 6.74
CA GLY A 12 -12.08 15.24 6.64
C GLY A 12 -13.23 14.51 7.36
N GLY A 13 -12.97 13.68 8.37
CA GLY A 13 -14.02 13.05 9.19
C GLY A 13 -14.93 12.05 8.47
N HIS A 14 -14.54 11.58 7.29
CA HIS A 14 -15.24 10.55 6.51
C HIS A 14 -14.34 9.30 6.38
N ASP A 15 -14.93 8.16 6.00
CA ASP A 15 -14.27 6.84 6.02
C ASP A 15 -13.09 6.69 5.05
N TYR A 16 -12.87 7.66 4.15
CA TYR A 16 -11.86 7.60 3.11
C TYR A 16 -11.01 8.86 3.11
N THR A 17 -10.27 9.07 4.19
CA THR A 17 -9.21 10.08 4.30
C THR A 17 -7.86 9.38 4.44
N VAL A 18 -6.75 10.12 4.29
CA VAL A 18 -5.42 9.54 4.52
C VAL A 18 -5.30 9.03 5.96
N GLU A 19 -5.80 9.79 6.93
CA GLU A 19 -5.91 9.40 8.33
C GLU A 19 -6.68 8.08 8.53
N ALA A 20 -7.90 7.98 7.98
CA ALA A 20 -8.74 6.80 8.12
C ALA A 20 -8.09 5.56 7.49
N MET A 21 -7.48 5.73 6.31
CA MET A 21 -6.79 4.64 5.61
C MET A 21 -5.57 4.16 6.38
N PHE A 22 -4.69 5.05 6.86
CA PHE A 22 -3.54 4.63 7.66
C PHE A 22 -3.97 3.94 8.95
N SER A 23 -4.93 4.52 9.69
CA SER A 23 -5.42 3.94 10.93
C SER A 23 -6.06 2.57 10.72
N GLY A 24 -6.99 2.46 9.76
CA GLY A 24 -7.74 1.23 9.54
C GLY A 24 -6.95 0.14 8.83
N CYS A 25 -6.17 0.47 7.79
CA CYS A 25 -5.38 -0.53 7.08
C CYS A 25 -4.16 -1.01 7.88
N SER A 26 -3.70 -0.25 8.87
CA SER A 26 -2.64 -0.67 9.78
C SER A 26 -3.12 -1.43 11.01
N LEU A 27 -4.43 -1.67 11.13
CA LEU A 27 -5.04 -2.25 12.33
C LEU A 27 -4.68 -1.48 13.60
N GLY A 28 -4.59 -0.14 13.50
CA GLY A 28 -4.23 0.76 14.59
C GLY A 28 -2.73 0.82 14.92
N ARG A 29 -1.85 0.23 14.10
CA ARG A 29 -0.39 0.25 14.32
C ARG A 29 0.32 1.47 13.74
N ALA A 30 -0.34 2.19 12.85
CA ALA A 30 0.12 3.46 12.31
C ALA A 30 -0.94 4.54 12.54
N SER A 31 -0.48 5.75 12.82
CA SER A 31 -1.33 6.95 12.86
C SER A 31 -0.89 7.95 11.80
N PHE A 32 -1.86 8.68 11.28
CA PHE A 32 -1.65 9.84 10.44
C PHE A 32 -2.67 10.88 10.90
N ASP A 33 -2.23 11.88 11.66
CA ASP A 33 -3.13 12.77 12.39
C ASP A 33 -2.58 14.20 12.42
N ARG A 34 -3.44 15.14 12.83
CA ARG A 34 -3.11 16.57 12.91
C ARG A 34 -2.08 16.95 13.97
N GLN A 35 -1.75 16.05 14.91
CA GLN A 35 -0.70 16.31 15.89
C GLN A 35 0.68 16.09 15.27
N HIS A 36 0.77 15.19 14.27
CA HIS A 36 2.04 14.79 13.65
C HIS A 36 2.18 15.28 12.20
N VAL A 37 1.15 15.91 11.63
CA VAL A 37 1.15 16.42 10.25
C VAL A 37 0.79 17.90 10.24
N LYS A 38 1.63 18.69 9.57
CA LYS A 38 1.42 20.13 9.37
C LYS A 38 1.25 20.43 7.88
N VAL A 39 0.13 21.07 7.52
CA VAL A 39 -0.10 21.55 6.16
C VAL A 39 0.32 23.02 6.07
N LEU A 40 1.24 23.31 5.15
CA LEU A 40 1.75 24.67 4.93
C LEU A 40 1.42 25.11 3.50
N PRO A 41 0.68 26.22 3.31
CA PRO A 41 0.58 26.82 1.99
C PRO A 41 1.92 27.44 1.60
N TYR A 42 2.42 27.09 0.43
CA TYR A 42 3.58 27.73 -0.18
C TYR A 42 3.16 28.42 -1.48
N ALA A 43 3.30 29.74 -1.51
CA ALA A 43 3.13 30.51 -2.73
C ALA A 43 4.43 30.48 -3.51
N VAL A 44 4.47 29.77 -4.64
CA VAL A 44 5.69 29.70 -5.44
C VAL A 44 5.96 31.06 -6.10
N PRO A 45 7.11 31.71 -5.83
CA PRO A 45 7.43 33.00 -6.43
C PRO A 45 7.44 32.91 -7.96
N GLY A 46 6.73 33.83 -8.63
CA GLY A 46 6.72 33.94 -10.09
C GLY A 46 5.82 32.94 -10.85
N ALA A 47 5.25 31.92 -10.18
CA ALA A 47 4.44 30.90 -10.84
C ALA A 47 2.96 31.29 -11.04
N CYS A 48 2.50 32.40 -10.43
CA CYS A 48 1.06 32.72 -10.36
C CYS A 48 0.65 34.06 -10.98
N SER A 49 1.50 34.74 -11.76
CA SER A 49 1.10 35.98 -12.45
C SER A 49 0.47 35.75 -13.82
N SER A 50 0.60 34.55 -14.41
CA SER A 50 -0.19 34.17 -15.58
C SER A 50 -0.32 32.65 -15.72
N VAL A 51 -1.55 32.18 -15.96
CA VAL A 51 -1.88 30.78 -16.34
C VAL A 51 -1.31 30.43 -17.74
N THR A 52 -0.46 31.30 -18.29
CA THR A 52 0.20 31.18 -19.59
C THR A 52 1.71 31.02 -19.47
N ASN A 53 2.28 30.75 -18.29
CA ASN A 53 3.70 30.45 -18.19
C ASN A 53 3.98 29.09 -18.89
N PRO A 54 4.71 29.06 -20.02
CA PRO A 54 5.01 27.82 -20.74
C PRO A 54 5.92 26.86 -19.96
N ASP A 55 6.54 27.30 -18.86
CA ASP A 55 7.50 26.53 -18.06
C ASP A 55 6.86 25.73 -16.90
N LEU A 56 5.62 25.24 -17.05
CA LEU A 56 5.03 24.23 -16.17
C LEU A 56 5.56 22.82 -16.52
N SER A 57 6.88 22.69 -16.61
CA SER A 57 7.59 21.43 -16.74
C SER A 57 7.48 20.63 -15.42
N CYS A 58 7.54 19.29 -15.52
CA CYS A 58 7.49 18.38 -14.37
C CYS A 58 8.84 18.30 -13.67
N ASP A 59 9.43 19.45 -13.33
CA ASP A 59 10.66 19.52 -12.54
C ASP A 59 10.34 19.45 -11.04
N TYR A 60 9.74 18.34 -10.64
CA TYR A 60 9.22 18.12 -9.29
C TYR A 60 10.31 18.24 -8.20
N GLU A 61 11.56 17.93 -8.53
CA GLU A 61 12.70 18.13 -7.63
C GLU A 61 13.02 19.62 -7.45
N GLN A 62 13.01 20.42 -8.51
CA GLN A 62 13.18 21.87 -8.38
C GLN A 62 12.07 22.48 -7.53
N TRP A 63 10.81 22.08 -7.73
CA TRP A 63 9.70 22.56 -6.90
C TRP A 63 9.88 22.20 -5.42
N ALA A 64 10.34 20.98 -5.12
CA ALA A 64 10.67 20.56 -3.76
C ALA A 64 11.81 21.37 -3.16
N GLN A 65 12.90 21.61 -3.92
CA GLN A 65 14.02 22.43 -3.46
C GLN A 65 13.60 23.87 -3.15
N MET A 66 12.75 24.48 -3.98
CA MET A 66 12.21 25.81 -3.73
C MET A 66 11.35 25.84 -2.45
N ALA A 67 10.50 24.83 -2.24
CA ALA A 67 9.70 24.71 -1.03
C ALA A 67 10.58 24.52 0.21
N ASP A 68 11.64 23.72 0.13
CA ASP A 68 12.59 23.52 1.23
C ASP A 68 13.35 24.80 1.58
N GLN A 69 13.78 25.57 0.59
CA GLN A 69 14.44 26.86 0.81
C GLN A 69 13.51 27.86 1.49
N TRP A 70 12.25 27.91 1.05
CA TRP A 70 11.25 28.74 1.71
C TRP A 70 11.01 28.28 3.16
N LEU A 71 10.90 26.97 3.39
CA LEU A 71 10.70 26.41 4.72
C LEU A 71 11.89 26.71 5.64
N ALA A 72 13.13 26.59 5.14
CA ALA A 72 14.34 26.95 5.88
C ALA A 72 14.36 28.42 6.32
N ALA A 73 13.79 29.32 5.51
CA ALA A 73 13.74 30.75 5.81
C ALA A 73 12.58 31.15 6.74
N ASN A 74 11.48 30.41 6.75
CA ASN A 74 10.24 30.82 7.43
C ASN A 74 9.88 29.94 8.64
N ASP A 75 10.27 28.66 8.64
CA ASP A 75 10.02 27.70 9.71
C ASP A 75 11.11 26.61 9.71
N PRO A 76 12.36 26.95 10.09
CA PRO A 76 13.48 26.02 10.05
C PRO A 76 13.32 24.80 10.97
N SER A 77 12.53 24.91 12.04
CA SER A 77 12.18 23.79 12.94
C SER A 77 11.44 22.66 12.22
N MET A 78 10.59 22.98 11.23
CA MET A 78 9.90 21.94 10.47
C MET A 78 10.87 21.05 9.69
N LEU A 79 11.99 21.60 9.22
CA LEU A 79 13.01 20.81 8.57
C LEU A 79 13.74 19.91 9.58
N SER A 80 13.97 20.33 10.82
CA SER A 80 14.61 19.44 11.81
C SER A 80 13.68 18.31 12.28
N ASP A 81 12.36 18.56 12.31
CA ASP A 81 11.42 17.67 13.00
C ASP A 81 10.71 16.71 12.03
N ALA A 82 10.50 17.12 10.77
CA ALA A 82 9.79 16.31 9.79
C ALA A 82 10.68 15.22 9.16
N LYS A 83 10.33 13.96 9.41
CA LYS A 83 10.94 12.80 8.73
C LYS A 83 10.44 12.64 7.29
N HIS A 84 9.15 12.89 7.06
CA HIS A 84 8.48 12.76 5.77
C HIS A 84 8.04 14.13 5.26
N LEU A 85 8.35 14.46 4.01
CA LEU A 85 7.90 15.66 3.31
C LEU A 85 7.05 15.27 2.10
N VAL A 86 5.84 15.83 2.04
CA VAL A 86 4.93 15.62 0.91
C VAL A 86 4.72 16.96 0.21
N TYR A 87 5.07 17.01 -1.07
CA TYR A 87 4.94 18.20 -1.91
C TYR A 87 3.69 18.05 -2.79
N VAL A 88 2.67 18.86 -2.52
CA VAL A 88 1.50 18.94 -3.39
C VAL A 88 1.77 19.97 -4.48
N LEU A 89 1.91 19.49 -5.71
CA LEU A 89 2.28 20.31 -6.84
C LEU A 89 1.10 21.18 -7.33
N PRO A 90 1.36 22.31 -8.00
CA PRO A 90 0.30 23.14 -8.58
C PRO A 90 -0.58 22.36 -9.58
N ARG A 91 -1.85 22.75 -9.68
CA ARG A 91 -2.73 22.33 -10.78
C ARG A 91 -2.34 23.05 -12.07
N GLY A 92 -2.62 22.42 -13.21
CA GLY A 92 -2.32 22.90 -14.54
C GLY A 92 -0.96 22.44 -15.07
N MET A 93 -0.25 21.58 -14.34
CA MET A 93 1.01 21.00 -14.80
C MET A 93 0.75 20.04 -15.95
N ARG A 94 1.44 20.22 -17.08
CA ARG A 94 1.09 19.54 -18.35
C ARG A 94 1.98 18.34 -18.68
N THR A 95 3.00 18.06 -17.88
CA THR A 95 4.12 17.20 -18.28
C THR A 95 4.47 16.07 -17.32
N CYS A 96 3.82 15.97 -16.15
CA CYS A 96 4.00 14.81 -15.27
C CYS A 96 3.17 13.63 -15.81
N SER A 97 3.82 12.49 -16.09
CA SER A 97 3.15 11.27 -16.58
C SER A 97 2.56 10.41 -15.46
N TRP A 98 2.59 10.89 -14.22
CA TRP A 98 2.22 10.18 -12.99
C TRP A 98 1.32 11.05 -12.12
N GLY A 99 0.49 10.42 -11.28
CA GLY A 99 -0.38 11.12 -10.31
C GLY A 99 0.33 11.45 -8.99
N GLY A 100 1.28 10.60 -8.59
CA GLY A 100 2.19 10.82 -7.49
C GLY A 100 3.54 10.16 -7.76
N MET A 101 4.51 10.46 -6.91
CA MET A 101 5.83 9.84 -6.89
C MET A 101 6.37 9.81 -5.47
N GLY A 102 7.00 8.72 -5.06
CA GLY A 102 7.57 8.58 -3.73
C GLY A 102 8.94 7.90 -3.78
N TRP A 103 9.85 8.32 -2.91
CA TRP A 103 11.11 7.61 -2.75
C TRP A 103 10.89 6.29 -2.00
N VAL A 104 11.44 5.20 -2.54
CA VAL A 104 11.36 3.88 -1.92
C VAL A 104 12.38 3.78 -0.80
N GLY A 105 11.87 3.76 0.43
CA GLY A 105 12.65 3.78 1.65
C GLY A 105 13.31 5.14 1.91
N CYS A 106 13.49 5.46 3.18
CA CYS A 106 14.11 6.71 3.61
C CYS A 106 15.65 6.69 3.59
N SER A 107 16.28 5.51 3.57
CA SER A 107 17.71 5.32 3.83
C SER A 107 18.59 5.27 2.57
N SER A 108 17.99 5.16 1.39
CA SER A 108 18.68 5.17 0.09
C SER A 108 19.33 6.52 -0.22
N HIS A 109 18.95 7.57 0.51
CA HIS A 109 19.41 8.94 0.32
C HIS A 109 20.01 9.49 1.62
N GLN A 110 21.32 9.32 1.81
CA GLN A 110 22.03 9.70 3.05
C GLN A 110 21.79 11.18 3.40
N GLY A 111 21.30 11.44 4.61
CA GLY A 111 21.03 12.79 5.13
C GLY A 111 19.78 13.47 4.55
N MET A 112 19.00 12.77 3.71
CA MET A 112 17.80 13.32 3.08
C MET A 112 16.53 12.83 3.79
N ARG A 113 15.53 13.69 3.88
CA ARG A 113 14.17 13.38 4.38
C ARG A 113 13.46 12.48 3.36
N CYS A 114 12.51 11.67 3.82
CA CYS A 114 11.72 10.86 2.91
C CYS A 114 10.75 11.77 2.14
N ARG A 115 10.71 11.68 0.82
CA ARG A 115 9.95 12.59 -0.05
C ARG A 115 8.86 11.88 -0.82
N ALA A 116 7.74 12.58 -0.98
CA ALA A 116 6.69 12.23 -1.91
C ALA A 116 6.16 13.49 -2.60
N TRP A 117 5.66 13.31 -3.82
CA TRP A 117 5.05 14.35 -4.63
C TRP A 117 3.66 13.89 -5.05
N VAL A 118 2.70 14.81 -5.00
CA VAL A 118 1.34 14.57 -5.47
C VAL A 118 0.97 15.65 -6.46
N VAL A 119 0.56 15.24 -7.66
CA VAL A 119 0.14 16.16 -8.71
C VAL A 119 -1.18 16.82 -8.32
N GLY A 120 -1.29 18.14 -8.54
CA GLY A 120 -2.41 18.95 -8.06
C GLY A 120 -3.78 18.48 -8.55
N GLU A 121 -3.82 17.85 -9.73
CA GLU A 121 -5.00 17.27 -10.39
C GLU A 121 -5.64 16.14 -9.58
N VAL A 122 -4.82 15.36 -8.86
CA VAL A 122 -5.25 14.22 -8.05
C VAL A 122 -5.02 14.43 -6.56
N ALA A 123 -4.69 15.65 -6.15
CA ALA A 123 -4.44 16.01 -4.76
C ALA A 123 -5.67 15.87 -3.84
N ASP A 124 -6.87 15.66 -4.40
CA ASP A 124 -8.11 15.34 -3.69
C ASP A 124 -8.35 13.83 -3.55
N LYS A 125 -7.39 12.98 -3.96
CA LYS A 125 -7.48 11.52 -3.91
C LYS A 125 -6.62 10.97 -2.77
N PRO A 126 -7.20 10.56 -1.64
CA PRO A 126 -6.47 10.02 -0.49
C PRO A 126 -5.53 8.87 -0.85
N MET A 127 -5.96 7.99 -1.76
CA MET A 127 -5.19 6.82 -2.17
C MET A 127 -3.85 7.16 -2.83
N VAL A 128 -3.72 8.30 -3.49
CA VAL A 128 -2.43 8.74 -4.03
C VAL A 128 -1.46 9.00 -2.89
N TYR A 129 -1.89 9.70 -1.83
CA TYR A 129 -1.03 9.93 -0.65
C TYR A 129 -0.67 8.62 0.06
N VAL A 130 -1.62 7.70 0.22
CA VAL A 130 -1.36 6.39 0.83
C VAL A 130 -0.30 5.62 0.03
N HIS A 131 -0.41 5.62 -1.29
CA HIS A 131 0.56 5.01 -2.21
C HIS A 131 1.96 5.62 -2.06
N GLU A 132 2.08 6.95 -2.20
CA GLU A 132 3.39 7.60 -2.19
C GLU A 132 4.05 7.61 -0.81
N LEU A 133 3.26 7.71 0.27
CA LEU A 133 3.79 7.59 1.63
C LEU A 133 4.23 6.16 1.93
N ALA A 134 3.58 5.15 1.38
CA ALA A 134 3.99 3.77 1.55
C ALA A 134 5.33 3.45 0.85
N HIS A 135 5.65 4.10 -0.27
CA HIS A 135 7.02 4.07 -0.80
C HIS A 135 8.04 4.54 0.23
N ASN A 136 7.77 5.63 0.95
CA ASN A 136 8.67 6.13 2.00
C ASN A 136 8.83 5.13 3.17
N LEU A 137 7.84 4.26 3.39
CA LEU A 137 7.92 3.14 4.35
C LEU A 137 8.63 1.91 3.79
N GLY A 138 9.14 1.97 2.55
CA GLY A 138 9.88 0.91 1.89
C GLY A 138 9.01 -0.02 1.04
N LEU A 139 7.73 0.27 0.84
CA LEU A 139 6.92 -0.57 -0.04
C LEU A 139 7.24 -0.32 -1.51
N ASN A 140 7.17 -1.38 -2.30
CA ASN A 140 7.32 -1.34 -3.75
C ASN A 140 5.97 -1.68 -4.40
N HIS A 141 5.88 -1.63 -5.72
CA HIS A 141 4.60 -1.84 -6.40
C HIS A 141 4.02 -3.23 -6.16
N ALA A 142 2.68 -3.30 -6.14
CA ALA A 142 1.94 -4.55 -6.17
C ALA A 142 1.55 -4.89 -7.61
N ASN A 143 2.05 -6.03 -8.08
CA ASN A 143 2.03 -6.41 -9.48
C ASN A 143 1.16 -7.63 -9.72
N MET A 144 0.80 -7.86 -10.98
CA MET A 144 0.52 -9.20 -11.49
C MET A 144 1.71 -9.65 -12.35
N PRO A 145 1.85 -10.95 -12.69
CA PRO A 145 2.93 -11.41 -13.55
C PRO A 145 3.01 -10.56 -14.82
N GLN A 146 4.17 -9.92 -15.05
CA GLN A 146 4.48 -9.07 -16.20
C GLN A 146 3.66 -7.76 -16.30
N LEU A 147 2.88 -7.41 -15.28
CA LEU A 147 2.08 -6.19 -15.25
C LEU A 147 2.36 -5.41 -13.96
N GLU A 148 3.20 -4.39 -14.08
CA GLU A 148 3.40 -3.41 -13.02
C GLU A 148 2.06 -2.75 -12.66
N TYR A 149 1.77 -2.61 -11.37
CA TYR A 149 0.46 -2.18 -10.84
C TYR A 149 -0.72 -3.12 -11.15
N GLY A 150 -0.46 -4.33 -11.64
CA GLY A 150 -1.52 -5.27 -11.99
C GLY A 150 -2.41 -5.67 -10.82
N ASP A 151 -1.91 -5.62 -9.58
CA ASP A 151 -2.70 -5.96 -8.40
C ASP A 151 -3.67 -4.83 -8.02
N SER A 152 -4.81 -4.79 -8.70
CA SER A 152 -5.91 -3.86 -8.37
C SER A 152 -6.58 -4.11 -7.00
N SER A 153 -6.10 -5.07 -6.19
CA SER A 153 -6.54 -5.22 -4.81
C SER A 153 -5.66 -4.46 -3.81
N ASP A 154 -4.43 -4.07 -4.16
CA ASP A 154 -3.48 -3.45 -3.24
C ASP A 154 -3.32 -1.94 -3.47
N ALA A 155 -3.05 -1.19 -2.40
CA ALA A 155 -2.86 0.26 -2.46
C ALA A 155 -1.61 0.69 -3.28
N MET A 156 -0.57 -0.14 -3.32
CA MET A 156 0.62 -0.06 -4.17
C MET A 156 0.41 -0.63 -5.58
N GLY A 157 -0.79 -1.11 -5.90
CA GLY A 157 -1.16 -1.53 -7.24
C GLY A 157 -1.78 -0.39 -8.04
N LEU A 158 -2.73 -0.72 -8.92
CA LEU A 158 -3.40 0.27 -9.76
C LEU A 158 -4.13 1.31 -8.90
N CYS A 159 -3.86 2.59 -9.15
CA CYS A 159 -4.60 3.71 -8.58
C CYS A 159 -6.06 3.76 -9.14
N CYS A 160 -7.07 4.25 -8.45
CA CYS A 160 -7.06 5.00 -7.18
C CYS A 160 -8.21 4.61 -6.25
N ASP A 161 -8.80 3.43 -6.43
CA ASP A 161 -9.88 2.98 -5.56
C ASP A 161 -9.36 2.72 -4.15
N VAL A 162 -10.26 2.85 -3.18
CA VAL A 162 -9.97 2.63 -1.77
C VAL A 162 -9.71 1.16 -1.52
N ARG A 163 -8.48 0.84 -1.12
CA ARG A 163 -8.04 -0.53 -0.80
C ARG A 163 -6.90 -0.51 0.20
N CYS A 164 -6.85 -1.49 1.09
CA CYS A 164 -5.71 -1.69 1.97
C CYS A 164 -4.56 -2.45 1.28
N PHE A 165 -3.42 -2.48 1.96
CA PHE A 165 -2.26 -3.28 1.57
C PHE A 165 -2.56 -4.79 1.65
N ASN A 166 -1.94 -5.53 0.74
CA ASN A 166 -1.94 -6.97 0.66
C ASN A 166 -1.05 -7.57 1.76
N ALA A 167 -1.19 -8.87 1.97
CA ALA A 167 -0.52 -9.58 3.06
C ALA A 167 1.02 -9.40 3.09
N PRO A 168 1.77 -9.53 1.98
CA PRO A 168 3.20 -9.27 2.03
C PRO A 168 3.57 -7.84 2.46
N HIS A 169 2.82 -6.83 2.00
CA HIS A 169 3.05 -5.45 2.43
C HIS A 169 2.72 -5.23 3.90
N LEU A 170 1.62 -5.80 4.40
CA LEU A 170 1.28 -5.76 5.82
C LEU A 170 2.34 -6.45 6.69
N ASP A 171 2.88 -7.59 6.23
CA ASP A 171 3.98 -8.33 6.87
C ASP A 171 5.25 -7.48 6.92
N GLN A 172 5.65 -6.88 5.79
CA GLN A 172 6.83 -6.02 5.70
C GLN A 172 6.75 -4.81 6.63
N LEU A 173 5.58 -4.19 6.74
CA LEU A 173 5.36 -3.04 7.64
C LEU A 173 5.20 -3.44 9.11
N GLY A 174 5.03 -4.73 9.40
CA GLY A 174 4.64 -5.20 10.74
C GLY A 174 3.25 -4.72 11.17
N TRP A 175 2.39 -4.39 10.20
CA TRP A 175 1.03 -3.89 10.43
C TRP A 175 0.04 -5.00 10.75
N ALA A 176 0.38 -6.24 10.40
CA ALA A 176 -0.39 -7.41 10.78
C ALA A 176 0.57 -8.59 11.02
N ASN A 177 0.12 -9.56 11.81
CA ASN A 177 0.84 -10.82 12.02
C ASN A 177 0.19 -11.92 11.18
N ALA A 178 0.92 -12.94 10.75
CA ALA A 178 0.27 -14.08 10.11
C ALA A 178 -0.70 -14.79 11.09
N SER A 179 -1.84 -15.25 10.58
CA SER A 179 -2.72 -16.20 11.28
C SER A 179 -2.06 -17.55 11.49
N ALA A 180 -1.20 -17.94 10.54
CA ALA A 180 -0.33 -19.09 10.64
C ALA A 180 0.91 -18.84 9.79
N GLU A 181 2.07 -19.24 10.32
CA GLU A 181 3.33 -19.29 9.58
C GLU A 181 3.67 -20.76 9.35
N LEU A 182 3.87 -21.11 8.09
CA LEU A 182 4.25 -22.45 7.67
C LEU A 182 5.62 -22.44 7.01
N ASP A 183 6.33 -23.55 7.11
CA ASP A 183 7.61 -23.78 6.45
C ASP A 183 7.73 -25.25 6.00
N THR A 184 8.92 -25.66 5.57
CA THR A 184 9.19 -27.04 5.15
C THR A 184 9.06 -28.08 6.28
N ALA A 185 9.07 -27.65 7.55
CA ALA A 185 8.89 -28.52 8.70
C ALA A 185 7.42 -28.66 9.09
N THR A 186 6.61 -27.60 8.97
CA THR A 186 5.18 -27.61 9.35
C THR A 186 4.23 -27.88 8.19
N LEU A 187 4.71 -27.80 6.95
CA LEU A 187 3.97 -28.15 5.74
C LEU A 187 4.57 -29.40 5.07
N PRO A 188 4.25 -30.61 5.59
CA PRO A 188 4.81 -31.86 5.07
C PRO A 188 4.49 -32.03 3.58
N ARG A 189 5.47 -32.56 2.84
CA ARG A 189 5.30 -32.80 1.41
C ARG A 189 4.16 -33.78 1.13
N ASN A 190 3.36 -33.47 0.13
CA ASN A 190 2.25 -34.27 -0.36
C ASN A 190 1.17 -34.56 0.69
N GLN A 191 1.06 -33.71 1.73
CA GLN A 191 0.00 -33.78 2.72
C GLN A 191 -0.68 -32.42 2.88
N TRP A 192 -2.01 -32.46 2.91
CA TRP A 192 -2.82 -31.27 3.16
C TRP A 192 -2.83 -30.91 4.64
N VAL A 193 -2.63 -29.62 4.91
CA VAL A 193 -2.84 -28.99 6.21
C VAL A 193 -4.03 -28.04 6.10
N THR A 194 -5.03 -28.23 6.95
CA THR A 194 -6.24 -27.39 6.99
C THR A 194 -6.05 -26.23 7.97
N LEU A 195 -6.39 -25.03 7.54
CA LEU A 195 -6.22 -23.78 8.26
C LEU A 195 -7.49 -22.93 8.16
N ARG A 196 -7.72 -22.08 9.16
CA ARG A 196 -8.78 -21.08 9.14
C ARG A 196 -8.15 -19.69 9.06
N LEU A 197 -8.53 -18.92 8.05
CA LEU A 197 -8.12 -17.52 7.90
C LEU A 197 -9.28 -16.58 8.26
N PRO A 198 -9.08 -15.62 9.16
CA PRO A 198 -10.02 -14.53 9.38
C PRO A 198 -9.97 -13.52 8.23
N ALA A 199 -11.08 -12.82 7.99
CA ALA A 199 -11.15 -11.76 6.99
C ALA A 199 -10.41 -10.50 7.44
N ALA A 200 -9.70 -9.83 6.52
CA ALA A 200 -8.99 -8.58 6.78
C ALA A 200 -9.87 -7.44 7.30
N ALA A 201 -11.15 -7.45 6.95
CA ALA A 201 -12.11 -6.40 7.30
C ALA A 201 -12.96 -6.70 8.55
N ALA A 202 -12.78 -7.85 9.21
CA ALA A 202 -13.61 -8.28 10.34
C ALA A 202 -13.03 -7.84 11.70
N GLY A 203 -12.92 -6.53 11.93
CA GLY A 203 -12.81 -5.89 13.25
C GLY A 203 -11.73 -6.39 14.24
N ALA A 204 -10.77 -5.52 14.56
CA ALA A 204 -10.03 -5.45 15.84
C ALA A 204 -9.29 -6.70 16.39
N ALA A 205 -9.11 -7.79 15.62
CA ALA A 205 -8.31 -8.92 16.07
C ALA A 205 -6.83 -8.75 15.67
N ILE A 206 -5.93 -8.86 16.67
CA ILE A 206 -4.46 -8.80 16.57
C ILE A 206 -3.87 -9.96 15.73
N VAL A 207 -4.69 -10.94 15.35
CA VAL A 207 -4.34 -12.04 14.45
C VAL A 207 -4.57 -11.57 13.02
N GLY A 208 -3.50 -11.36 12.26
CA GLY A 208 -3.62 -10.77 10.93
C GLY A 208 -4.19 -11.74 9.90
N PRO A 209 -4.77 -11.20 8.83
CA PRO A 209 -5.74 -11.89 7.97
C PRO A 209 -5.10 -12.78 6.90
N TYR A 210 -3.90 -13.31 7.16
CA TYR A 210 -3.15 -14.03 6.15
C TYR A 210 -2.39 -15.25 6.67
N LEU A 211 -2.23 -16.22 5.79
CA LEU A 211 -1.27 -17.31 5.88
C LEU A 211 0.05 -16.84 5.29
N LYS A 212 1.16 -17.19 5.92
CA LYS A 212 2.51 -17.04 5.37
C LYS A 212 3.16 -18.41 5.24
N VAL A 213 3.65 -18.76 4.06
CA VAL A 213 4.39 -19.99 3.80
C VAL A 213 5.79 -19.62 3.35
N SER A 214 6.78 -19.97 4.15
CA SER A 214 8.18 -19.75 3.86
C SER A 214 8.74 -20.94 3.07
N SER A 215 9.26 -20.68 1.88
CA SER A 215 10.09 -21.62 1.14
C SER A 215 11.51 -21.06 1.00
N PRO A 216 12.52 -21.89 0.66
CA PRO A 216 13.87 -21.39 0.44
C PRO A 216 14.02 -20.35 -0.68
N ALA A 217 13.06 -20.27 -1.61
CA ALA A 217 13.12 -19.39 -2.77
C ALA A 217 12.20 -18.16 -2.67
N GLU A 218 11.05 -18.29 -2.02
CA GLU A 218 10.03 -17.24 -1.95
C GLU A 218 9.17 -17.34 -0.69
N LEU A 219 8.57 -16.20 -0.31
CA LEU A 219 7.48 -16.16 0.65
C LEU A 219 6.16 -16.18 -0.10
N VAL A 220 5.28 -17.11 0.25
CA VAL A 220 3.91 -17.20 -0.28
C VAL A 220 2.94 -16.71 0.77
N PHE A 221 1.95 -15.92 0.36
CA PHE A 221 0.90 -15.41 1.22
C PHE A 221 -0.48 -15.75 0.68
N ALA A 222 -1.43 -16.03 1.57
CA ALA A 222 -2.84 -16.12 1.24
C ALA A 222 -3.64 -15.25 2.20
N GLN A 223 -4.47 -14.33 1.68
CA GLN A 223 -5.21 -13.36 2.49
C GLN A 223 -6.70 -13.40 2.15
N LEU A 224 -7.57 -13.58 3.15
CA LEU A 224 -9.00 -13.41 2.93
C LEU A 224 -9.33 -11.92 2.94
N ARG A 225 -9.82 -11.42 1.81
CA ARG A 225 -10.24 -10.02 1.67
C ARG A 225 -11.71 -9.94 1.31
N VAL A 226 -12.40 -9.00 1.94
CA VAL A 226 -13.83 -8.78 1.79
C VAL A 226 -14.04 -7.37 1.29
N LYS A 227 -14.87 -7.20 0.27
CA LYS A 227 -15.18 -5.89 -0.33
C LYS A 227 -16.06 -5.04 0.59
N HIS A 228 -15.45 -4.49 1.64
CA HIS A 228 -16.11 -3.71 2.69
C HIS A 228 -15.11 -2.75 3.36
N GLY A 229 -15.60 -1.63 3.91
CA GLY A 229 -14.76 -0.65 4.61
C GLY A 229 -13.62 -0.13 3.73
N HIS A 230 -12.40 -0.12 4.27
CA HIS A 230 -11.20 0.30 3.53
C HIS A 230 -10.76 -0.66 2.40
N ASP A 231 -11.48 -1.77 2.19
CA ASP A 231 -11.33 -2.68 1.05
C ASP A 231 -12.50 -2.59 0.06
N ASN A 232 -13.36 -1.58 0.16
CA ASN A 232 -14.54 -1.45 -0.71
C ASN A 232 -14.19 -1.29 -2.20
N GLY A 233 -12.96 -0.90 -2.55
CA GLY A 233 -12.48 -0.76 -3.92
C GLY A 233 -11.86 -2.03 -4.52
N ILE A 234 -11.74 -3.14 -3.78
CA ILE A 234 -11.13 -4.36 -4.34
C ILE A 234 -12.01 -4.99 -5.44
N PRO A 235 -11.43 -5.80 -6.36
CA PRO A 235 -12.16 -6.44 -7.44
C PRO A 235 -13.28 -7.41 -7.00
N GLY A 236 -13.29 -7.86 -5.73
CA GLY A 236 -14.29 -8.78 -5.19
C GLY A 236 -13.80 -9.52 -3.96
N THR A 237 -14.72 -10.12 -3.20
CA THR A 237 -14.39 -10.89 -2.00
C THR A 237 -13.76 -12.23 -2.37
N GLY A 238 -12.71 -12.65 -1.67
CA GLY A 238 -12.08 -13.96 -1.87
C GLY A 238 -10.74 -14.09 -1.16
N VAL A 239 -10.09 -15.23 -1.33
CA VAL A 239 -8.71 -15.46 -0.88
C VAL A 239 -7.74 -15.07 -1.98
N TYR A 240 -6.98 -14.02 -1.73
CA TYR A 240 -5.96 -13.51 -2.63
C TYR A 240 -4.62 -14.17 -2.34
N MET A 241 -3.93 -14.57 -3.40
CA MET A 241 -2.67 -15.31 -3.34
C MET A 241 -1.53 -14.44 -3.85
N TYR A 242 -0.49 -14.30 -3.05
CA TYR A 242 0.66 -13.43 -3.34
C TYR A 242 1.98 -14.16 -3.14
N ASN A 243 3.04 -13.68 -3.78
CA ASN A 243 4.42 -13.93 -3.34
C ASN A 243 5.26 -12.65 -3.31
N THR A 244 6.44 -12.79 -2.72
CA THR A 244 7.54 -11.83 -2.82
C THR A 244 8.87 -12.57 -2.69
N ASP A 245 9.94 -12.01 -3.27
CA ASP A 245 11.29 -12.56 -3.14
C ASP A 245 11.84 -12.25 -1.75
N ALA A 246 11.97 -13.29 -0.92
CA ALA A 246 12.42 -13.19 0.46
C ALA A 246 13.84 -12.60 0.62
N ARG A 247 14.62 -12.55 -0.46
CA ARG A 247 16.05 -12.18 -0.44
C ARG A 247 16.28 -10.73 -0.79
N ILE A 248 15.27 -10.02 -1.30
CA ILE A 248 15.41 -8.67 -1.83
C ILE A 248 14.65 -7.70 -0.92
N SER A 249 15.37 -6.80 -0.26
CA SER A 249 14.75 -5.69 0.47
C SER A 249 13.94 -4.82 -0.51
N PHE A 250 12.71 -4.47 -0.11
CA PHE A 250 11.79 -3.67 -0.93
C PHE A 250 11.42 -4.32 -2.27
N ALA A 251 11.35 -5.65 -2.31
CA ALA A 251 10.88 -6.37 -3.49
C ALA A 251 9.41 -6.03 -3.80
N PRO A 252 9.04 -5.89 -5.09
CA PRO A 252 7.63 -5.85 -5.48
C PRO A 252 6.88 -7.09 -5.01
N THR A 253 5.59 -6.93 -4.76
CA THR A 253 4.70 -8.06 -4.47
C THR A 253 4.02 -8.51 -5.76
N THR A 254 3.75 -9.81 -5.92
CA THR A 254 3.03 -10.31 -7.10
C THR A 254 1.80 -11.11 -6.68
N MET A 255 0.64 -10.68 -7.16
CA MET A 255 -0.62 -11.41 -7.05
C MET A 255 -0.73 -12.46 -8.16
N TYR A 256 -0.95 -13.72 -7.81
CA TYR A 256 -1.15 -14.81 -8.77
C TYR A 256 -2.60 -15.10 -9.09
N GLY A 257 -3.50 -14.77 -8.17
CA GLY A 257 -4.91 -15.03 -8.37
C GLY A 257 -5.75 -14.85 -7.12
N ARG A 258 -7.05 -15.03 -7.33
CA ARG A 258 -8.09 -14.97 -6.31
C ARG A 258 -8.91 -16.26 -6.35
N LEU A 259 -9.12 -16.85 -5.18
CA LEU A 259 -9.99 -18.00 -4.98
C LEU A 259 -11.33 -17.52 -4.38
N GLU A 260 -12.44 -17.87 -5.02
CA GLU A 260 -13.81 -17.56 -4.56
C GLU A 260 -14.65 -18.81 -4.33
N SER A 261 -14.24 -19.92 -4.94
CA SER A 261 -14.89 -21.23 -4.84
C SER A 261 -13.84 -22.30 -4.54
N THR A 262 -14.22 -23.57 -4.40
CA THR A 262 -13.33 -24.73 -4.16
C THR A 262 -12.23 -24.99 -5.23
N LYS A 263 -11.86 -23.98 -6.02
CA LYS A 263 -10.70 -23.94 -6.90
C LYS A 263 -9.40 -24.00 -6.11
N GLN A 264 -8.36 -24.42 -6.82
CA GLN A 264 -7.00 -24.58 -6.32
C GLN A 264 -6.03 -23.72 -7.15
N VAL A 265 -5.02 -23.17 -6.49
CA VAL A 265 -3.88 -22.50 -7.14
C VAL A 265 -2.61 -23.29 -6.82
N PHE A 266 -1.79 -23.51 -7.85
CA PHE A 266 -0.45 -24.09 -7.76
C PHE A 266 0.58 -22.98 -8.03
N LEU A 267 1.43 -22.68 -7.05
CA LEU A 267 2.52 -21.74 -7.21
C LEU A 267 3.78 -22.50 -7.62
N THR A 268 4.11 -22.42 -8.91
CA THR A 268 5.16 -23.23 -9.56
C THR A 268 6.56 -22.95 -9.03
N GLY A 269 6.83 -21.75 -8.52
CA GLY A 269 8.13 -21.35 -7.97
C GLY A 269 8.47 -21.99 -6.62
N SER A 270 7.49 -22.07 -5.71
CA SER A 270 7.63 -22.64 -4.36
C SER A 270 7.24 -24.11 -4.27
N GLY A 271 6.46 -24.61 -5.23
CA GLY A 271 5.81 -25.91 -5.11
C GLY A 271 4.71 -25.92 -4.04
N VAL A 272 4.17 -24.76 -3.67
CA VAL A 272 3.06 -24.64 -2.71
C VAL A 272 1.72 -24.71 -3.44
N GLN A 273 0.82 -25.51 -2.90
CA GLN A 273 -0.57 -25.67 -3.32
C GLN A 273 -1.49 -25.08 -2.27
N ILE A 274 -2.43 -24.23 -2.68
CA ILE A 274 -3.49 -23.72 -1.81
C ILE A 274 -4.84 -23.90 -2.49
N LYS A 275 -5.80 -24.44 -1.75
CA LYS A 275 -7.21 -24.56 -2.19
C LYS A 275 -8.17 -24.18 -1.09
N LEU A 276 -9.37 -23.76 -1.48
CA LEU A 276 -10.46 -23.54 -0.55
C LEU A 276 -11.15 -24.86 -0.20
N ALA A 277 -11.49 -25.03 1.07
CA ALA A 277 -12.29 -26.17 1.52
C ALA A 277 -13.77 -26.00 1.18
N ASN A 278 -14.25 -24.74 1.14
CA ASN A 278 -15.64 -24.37 0.82
C ASN A 278 -15.66 -23.07 0.02
N ASP A 279 -16.78 -22.80 -0.66
CA ASP A 279 -17.00 -21.52 -1.35
C ASP A 279 -17.06 -20.34 -0.38
N ILE A 280 -16.67 -19.15 -0.87
CA ILE A 280 -16.66 -17.90 -0.08
C ILE A 280 -17.86 -17.03 -0.46
N SER A 281 -18.56 -16.55 0.55
CA SER A 281 -19.63 -15.55 0.45
C SER A 281 -19.10 -14.14 0.76
N PRO A 282 -19.71 -13.07 0.18
CA PRO A 282 -19.39 -11.69 0.53
C PRO A 282 -19.54 -11.33 2.01
N LEU A 283 -20.28 -12.12 2.78
CA LEU A 283 -20.51 -11.90 4.23
C LEU A 283 -19.57 -12.72 5.12
N ASP A 284 -18.69 -13.53 4.54
CA ASP A 284 -17.83 -14.41 5.32
C ASP A 284 -16.77 -13.62 6.09
N THR A 285 -16.69 -13.89 7.39
CA THR A 285 -15.67 -13.35 8.29
C THR A 285 -14.47 -14.27 8.43
N SER A 286 -14.52 -15.47 7.83
CA SER A 286 -13.41 -16.41 7.79
C SER A 286 -13.54 -17.40 6.64
N ALA A 287 -12.41 -17.88 6.12
CA ALA A 287 -12.33 -18.94 5.11
C ALA A 287 -11.57 -20.14 5.66
N THR A 288 -11.94 -21.34 5.22
CA THR A 288 -11.17 -22.57 5.50
C THR A 288 -10.35 -22.91 4.27
N LEU A 289 -9.04 -23.00 4.44
CA LEU A 289 -8.07 -23.26 3.39
C LEU A 289 -7.32 -24.55 3.67
N MET A 290 -6.84 -25.17 2.62
CA MET A 290 -5.92 -26.29 2.70
C MET A 290 -4.65 -25.89 1.97
N ALA A 291 -3.51 -26.04 2.64
CA ALA A 291 -2.18 -25.81 2.08
C ALA A 291 -1.41 -27.13 1.97
N CYS A 292 -0.54 -27.24 0.98
CA CYS A 292 0.34 -28.39 0.79
C CYS A 292 1.64 -27.98 0.08
N MET A 293 2.74 -28.69 0.38
CA MET A 293 3.98 -28.59 -0.40
C MET A 293 4.15 -29.80 -1.32
N GLY A 294 4.56 -29.60 -2.57
CA GLY A 294 4.73 -30.65 -3.56
C GLY A 294 3.47 -30.93 -4.39
N MET A 295 3.27 -32.19 -4.78
CA MET A 295 2.11 -32.64 -5.56
C MET A 295 1.12 -33.35 -4.64
N CYS A 296 0.25 -32.57 -4.00
CA CYS A 296 -0.89 -33.14 -3.31
C CYS A 296 -1.99 -33.53 -4.29
N THR A 297 -2.58 -34.70 -4.07
CA THR A 297 -3.81 -35.16 -4.71
C THR A 297 -5.01 -34.95 -3.80
#